data_AF-A0A2M8MU90-F1
#
_entry.id   AF-A0A2M8MU90-F1
#
_cell.length_a   1.000
_cell.length_b   1.000
_cell.length_c   1.000
_cell.angle_alpha   90.00
_cell.angle_beta   90.00
_cell.angle_gamma   90.00
#
_symmetry.space_group_name_H-M   'P 1'
#
loop_
_entity.id
_entity.type
_entity.pdbx_description
1 polymer ?
#
loop_
_entity_poly.entity_id
_entity_poly.type
_entity_poly.pdbx_seq_one_letter_code
_entity_poly.pdbx_strand_id
1 'polypeptide(L)'
;MSFHSPDDATVQAKHRAQANSIRTAKERIMAELGKTISAGPVDVGTRMPACGIACGTPILTLAGVLPVECIAPGDKVITRAGARTVTAVDLAVVPEARVIRVAQGAFGPNRPAGDLHLSPRQPLLIRDWRDRAMAGLVRAVMPAEHLVDGGAICAETLPQARMITLHFADPQVVFAGGLELGCGPATPGA
;
A
#
# COMPACT_ATOMS: atom_id res chain seq x y z
N MET A 1 -49.17 -32.56 0.73
CA MET A 1 -48.01 -32.33 -0.17
C MET A 1 -46.96 -31.63 0.66
N SER A 2 -45.94 -32.35 1.12
CA SER A 2 -44.88 -31.81 2.00
C SER A 2 -43.60 -31.75 1.19
N PHE A 3 -43.06 -30.56 0.96
CA PHE A 3 -41.77 -30.36 0.32
C PHE A 3 -40.68 -30.25 1.39
N HIS A 4 -39.80 -31.25 1.42
CA HIS A 4 -38.57 -31.26 2.21
C HIS A 4 -37.46 -30.64 1.34
N SER A 5 -36.91 -29.49 1.74
CA SER A 5 -35.83 -28.81 0.99
C SER A 5 -34.46 -29.38 1.40
N PRO A 6 -33.65 -29.96 0.49
CA PRO A 6 -32.38 -30.59 0.85
C PRO A 6 -31.18 -29.64 0.98
N ASP A 7 -31.35 -28.32 0.89
CA ASP A 7 -30.24 -27.42 0.51
C ASP A 7 -29.46 -26.73 1.64
N ASP A 8 -29.84 -26.87 2.92
CA ASP A 8 -29.20 -26.09 4.00
C ASP A 8 -27.86 -26.71 4.47
N ALA A 9 -27.79 -28.05 4.53
CA ALA A 9 -26.59 -28.77 4.99
C ALA A 9 -25.40 -28.64 4.01
N THR A 10 -25.68 -28.58 2.70
CA THR A 10 -24.66 -28.49 1.64
C THR A 10 -24.03 -27.11 1.58
N VAL A 11 -24.81 -26.05 1.83
CA VAL A 11 -24.33 -24.66 1.86
C VAL A 11 -23.47 -24.41 3.10
N GLN A 12 -23.90 -24.90 4.28
CA GLN A 12 -23.12 -24.80 5.51
C GLN A 12 -21.80 -25.58 5.45
N ALA A 13 -21.80 -26.77 4.82
CA ALA A 13 -20.58 -27.56 4.62
C ALA A 13 -19.57 -26.87 3.71
N LYS A 14 -20.02 -26.22 2.62
CA LYS A 14 -19.15 -25.45 1.71
C LYS A 14 -18.54 -24.22 2.38
N HIS A 15 -19.32 -23.47 3.16
CA HIS A 15 -18.82 -22.31 3.92
C HIS A 15 -17.77 -22.71 4.96
N ARG A 16 -17.98 -23.84 5.66
CA ARG A 16 -17.05 -24.35 6.67
C ARG A 16 -15.76 -24.90 6.05
N ALA A 17 -15.84 -25.54 4.89
CA ALA A 17 -14.67 -25.98 4.13
C ALA A 17 -13.85 -24.80 3.58
N GLN A 18 -14.50 -23.75 3.10
CA GLN A 18 -13.83 -22.54 2.60
C GLN A 18 -13.16 -21.74 3.72
N ALA A 19 -13.82 -21.60 4.88
CA ALA A 19 -13.24 -20.96 6.05
C ALA A 19 -12.00 -21.72 6.60
N ASN A 20 -12.05 -23.07 6.61
CA ASN A 20 -10.90 -23.88 7.02
C ASN A 20 -9.74 -23.80 6.00
N SER A 21 -10.04 -23.74 4.71
CA SER A 21 -9.03 -23.58 3.65
C SER A 21 -8.30 -22.23 3.75
N ILE A 22 -9.03 -21.15 4.07
CA ILE A 22 -8.46 -19.81 4.28
C ILE A 22 -7.59 -19.77 5.56
N ARG A 23 -8.03 -20.44 6.63
CA ARG A 23 -7.27 -20.53 7.89
C ARG A 23 -5.93 -21.25 7.69
N THR A 24 -5.92 -22.40 7.00
CA THR A 24 -4.70 -23.17 6.74
C THR A 24 -3.75 -22.46 5.76
N ALA A 25 -4.28 -21.71 4.79
CA ALA A 25 -3.47 -20.86 3.92
C ALA A 25 -2.83 -19.71 4.70
N LYS A 26 -3.58 -19.05 5.59
CA LYS A 26 -3.06 -18.00 6.47
C LYS A 26 -1.96 -18.50 7.42
N GLU A 27 -2.15 -19.68 8.01
CA GLU A 27 -1.15 -20.30 8.91
C GLU A 27 0.14 -20.69 8.16
N ARG A 28 0.05 -21.13 6.91
CA ARG A 28 1.20 -21.42 6.04
C ARG A 28 1.95 -20.17 5.60
N ILE A 29 1.23 -19.13 5.18
CA ILE A 29 1.82 -17.84 4.80
C ILE A 29 2.51 -17.20 6.02
N MET A 30 1.91 -17.26 7.21
CA MET A 30 2.55 -16.76 8.44
C MET A 30 3.79 -17.56 8.83
N ALA A 31 3.83 -18.87 8.58
CA ALA A 31 4.99 -19.72 8.84
C ALA A 31 6.13 -19.49 7.81
N GLU A 32 5.81 -19.15 6.55
CA GLU A 32 6.79 -18.75 5.53
C GLU A 32 7.29 -17.30 5.73
N LEU A 33 6.43 -16.38 6.20
CA LEU A 33 6.82 -15.02 6.57
C LEU A 33 7.86 -14.98 7.71
N GLY A 34 7.88 -15.98 8.58
CA GLY A 34 8.93 -16.13 9.61
C GLY A 34 10.31 -16.51 9.07
N LYS A 35 10.41 -16.95 7.81
CA LYS A 35 11.66 -17.40 7.17
C LYS A 35 12.21 -16.45 6.11
N THR A 36 11.41 -15.50 5.62
CA THR A 36 11.76 -14.70 4.42
C THR A 36 11.61 -13.19 4.61
N ILE A 37 11.84 -12.66 5.82
CA ILE A 37 12.10 -11.23 5.98
C ILE A 37 13.49 -10.95 5.39
N SER A 38 13.55 -10.79 4.07
CA SER A 38 14.64 -10.10 3.40
C SER A 38 14.04 -8.90 2.69
N ALA A 39 13.77 -7.85 3.46
CA ALA A 39 13.99 -6.51 2.93
C ALA A 39 15.44 -6.48 2.41
N GLY A 40 15.73 -5.74 1.34
CA GLY A 40 17.10 -5.50 0.89
C GLY A 40 18.00 -4.91 2.02
N PRO A 41 19.25 -4.55 1.73
CA PRO A 41 20.16 -4.00 2.74
C PRO A 41 19.46 -2.94 3.61
N VAL A 42 19.41 -3.18 4.92
CA VAL A 42 18.73 -2.33 5.89
C VAL A 42 19.75 -1.39 6.49
N ASP A 43 19.86 -0.19 5.94
CA ASP A 43 20.72 0.85 6.49
C ASP A 43 19.94 1.64 7.55
N VAL A 44 20.42 1.59 8.79
CA VAL A 44 19.89 2.37 9.92
C VAL A 44 20.56 3.75 9.92
N GLY A 45 19.77 4.83 10.00
CA GLY A 45 20.28 6.20 9.91
C GLY A 45 20.25 6.78 8.50
N THR A 46 19.47 6.17 7.61
CA THR A 46 19.30 6.62 6.22
C THR A 46 18.50 7.91 6.14
N ARG A 47 18.84 8.76 5.17
CA ARG A 47 18.05 9.97 4.88
C ARG A 47 16.66 9.58 4.37
N MET A 48 15.67 10.45 4.60
CA MET A 48 14.32 10.27 4.08
C MET A 48 14.35 10.01 2.56
N PRO A 49 13.87 8.86 2.07
CA PRO A 49 13.87 8.59 0.63
C PRO A 49 12.88 9.51 -0.08
N ALA A 50 13.17 9.85 -1.35
CA ALA A 50 12.31 10.73 -2.13
C ALA A 50 10.89 10.13 -2.31
N CYS A 51 10.82 8.85 -2.66
CA CYS A 51 9.60 8.06 -2.63
C CYS A 51 9.68 7.07 -1.48
N GLY A 52 8.57 6.77 -0.82
CA GLY A 52 8.58 5.91 0.35
C GLY A 52 7.22 5.81 0.98
N ILE A 53 6.86 4.58 1.35
CA ILE A 53 5.60 4.21 1.97
C ILE A 53 5.92 3.60 3.33
N ALA A 54 5.30 4.07 4.41
CA ALA A 54 5.57 3.52 5.72
C ALA A 54 5.13 2.04 5.83
N CYS A 55 5.89 1.24 6.59
CA CYS A 55 5.51 -0.13 6.97
C CYS A 55 4.07 -0.18 7.53
N GLY A 56 3.40 -1.31 7.29
CA GLY A 56 2.00 -1.54 7.65
C GLY A 56 1.02 -1.04 6.59
N THR A 57 1.46 -0.24 5.61
CA THR A 57 0.58 0.24 4.54
C THR A 57 0.08 -0.93 3.68
N PRO A 58 -1.24 -1.14 3.56
CA PRO A 58 -1.79 -2.23 2.76
C PRO A 58 -1.61 -1.98 1.26
N ILE A 59 -1.12 -2.94 0.50
CA ILE A 59 -0.92 -2.89 -0.95
C ILE A 59 -1.78 -3.96 -1.62
N LEU A 60 -2.44 -3.61 -2.73
CA LEU A 60 -3.20 -4.57 -3.51
C LEU A 60 -2.26 -5.43 -4.39
N THR A 61 -2.28 -6.73 -4.19
CA THR A 61 -1.48 -7.71 -4.95
C THR A 61 -2.37 -8.78 -5.57
N LEU A 62 -1.80 -9.64 -6.44
CA LEU A 62 -2.54 -10.79 -6.95
C LEU A 62 -2.89 -11.83 -5.87
N ALA A 63 -2.14 -11.87 -4.77
CA ALA A 63 -2.40 -12.75 -3.63
C ALA A 63 -3.41 -12.15 -2.62
N GLY A 64 -3.97 -10.98 -2.90
CA GLY A 64 -4.82 -10.21 -2.00
C GLY A 64 -4.13 -8.96 -1.49
N VAL A 65 -4.67 -8.39 -0.41
CA VAL A 65 -4.09 -7.19 0.22
C VAL A 65 -3.01 -7.63 1.21
N LEU A 66 -1.78 -7.18 0.99
CA LEU A 66 -0.61 -7.47 1.83
C LEU A 66 0.00 -6.18 2.33
N PRO A 67 0.57 -6.14 3.55
CA PRO A 67 1.33 -4.96 3.99
C PRO A 67 2.59 -4.81 3.12
N VAL A 68 3.03 -3.57 2.90
CA VAL A 68 4.11 -3.24 1.96
C VAL A 68 5.43 -3.95 2.29
N GLU A 69 5.72 -4.20 3.56
CA GLU A 69 6.91 -4.94 4.03
C GLU A 69 6.90 -6.44 3.71
N CYS A 70 5.76 -6.99 3.27
CA CYS A 70 5.67 -8.38 2.81
C CYS A 70 5.91 -8.53 1.30
N ILE A 71 6.16 -7.43 0.58
CA ILE A 71 6.41 -7.46 -0.86
C ILE A 71 7.91 -7.62 -1.10
N ALA A 72 8.27 -8.59 -1.91
CA ALA A 72 9.63 -8.87 -2.33
C ALA A 72 9.83 -8.65 -3.84
N PRO A 73 11.09 -8.46 -4.30
CA PRO A 73 11.40 -8.52 -5.73
C PRO A 73 10.91 -9.82 -6.35
N GLY A 74 10.26 -9.74 -7.51
CA GLY A 74 9.60 -10.86 -8.18
C GLY A 74 8.09 -10.93 -7.95
N ASP A 75 7.58 -10.34 -6.87
CA ASP A 75 6.14 -10.35 -6.58
C ASP A 75 5.34 -9.49 -7.57
N LYS A 76 4.06 -9.86 -7.75
CA LYS A 76 3.14 -9.15 -8.63
C LYS A 76 2.16 -8.27 -7.86
N VAL A 77 2.35 -6.96 -8.00
CA VAL A 77 1.47 -5.93 -7.43
C VAL A 77 0.44 -5.51 -8.48
N ILE A 78 -0.79 -5.25 -8.05
CA ILE A 78 -1.83 -4.70 -8.91
C ILE A 78 -1.59 -3.20 -9.09
N THR A 79 -1.42 -2.77 -10.34
CA THR A 79 -1.24 -1.38 -10.72
C THR A 79 -2.36 -0.95 -11.66
N ARG A 80 -2.43 0.34 -11.99
CA ARG A 80 -3.33 0.84 -13.04
C ARG A 80 -3.08 0.22 -14.43
N ALA A 81 -1.88 -0.26 -14.70
CA ALA A 81 -1.50 -0.91 -15.96
C ALA A 81 -1.72 -2.44 -15.93
N GLY A 82 -2.36 -2.95 -14.88
CA GLY A 82 -2.51 -4.39 -14.60
C GLY A 82 -1.47 -4.89 -13.60
N ALA A 83 -1.35 -6.21 -13.47
CA ALA A 83 -0.35 -6.80 -12.58
C ALA A 83 1.07 -6.53 -13.12
N ARG A 84 1.96 -6.04 -12.25
CA ARG A 84 3.35 -5.74 -12.58
C ARG A 84 4.30 -6.33 -11.56
N THR A 85 5.42 -6.82 -12.06
CA THR A 85 6.47 -7.43 -11.24
C THR A 85 7.30 -6.33 -10.58
N VAL A 86 7.44 -6.42 -9.26
CA VAL A 86 8.37 -5.59 -8.48
C VAL A 86 9.79 -6.02 -8.81
N THR A 87 10.64 -5.08 -9.22
CA THR A 87 12.02 -5.37 -9.64
C THR A 87 13.02 -5.23 -8.51
N ALA A 88 12.75 -4.35 -7.54
CA ALA A 88 13.56 -4.13 -6.35
C ALA A 88 12.70 -3.54 -5.22
N VAL A 89 13.18 -3.67 -3.99
CA VAL A 89 12.56 -3.10 -2.79
C VAL A 89 13.65 -2.54 -1.89
N ASP A 90 13.56 -1.25 -1.57
CA ASP A 90 14.47 -0.60 -0.62
C ASP A 90 13.76 -0.35 0.71
N LEU A 91 14.48 -0.54 1.81
CA LEU A 91 14.02 -0.20 3.17
C LEU A 91 14.96 0.84 3.80
N ALA A 92 14.40 1.99 4.16
CA ALA A 92 15.10 3.00 4.94
C ALA A 92 14.54 3.06 6.36
N VAL A 93 15.43 3.01 7.36
CA VAL A 93 15.07 3.31 8.76
C VAL A 93 15.53 4.74 9.08
N VAL A 94 14.56 5.65 9.19
CA VAL A 94 14.79 7.08 9.28
C VAL A 94 14.47 7.55 10.70
N PRO A 95 15.45 8.00 11.51
CA PRO A 95 15.20 8.70 12.77
C PRO A 95 14.69 10.13 12.51
N GLU A 96 13.92 10.69 13.45
CA GLU A 96 13.31 12.03 13.31
C GLU A 96 12.65 12.24 11.94
N ALA A 97 11.90 11.23 11.50
CA ALA A 97 11.37 11.13 10.16
C ALA A 97 10.30 12.18 9.90
N ARG A 98 10.62 13.16 9.05
CA ARG A 98 9.66 14.14 8.53
C ARG A 98 8.82 13.52 7.41
N VAL A 99 7.60 13.11 7.74
CA VAL A 99 6.66 12.44 6.84
C VAL A 99 5.46 13.32 6.55
N ILE A 100 4.71 12.96 5.51
CA ILE A 100 3.37 13.49 5.27
C ILE A 100 2.38 12.44 5.74
N ARG A 101 1.61 12.78 6.78
CA ARG A 101 0.48 11.98 7.24
C ARG A 101 -0.74 12.34 6.42
N VAL A 102 -1.35 11.33 5.81
CA VAL A 102 -2.66 11.40 5.20
C VAL A 102 -3.64 10.70 6.15
N ALA A 103 -4.49 11.48 6.79
CA ALA A 103 -5.47 10.98 7.75
C ALA A 103 -6.49 10.06 7.06
N GLN A 104 -7.02 9.10 7.80
CA GLN A 104 -8.18 8.30 7.40
C GLN A 104 -9.28 9.20 6.83
N GLY A 105 -9.79 8.83 5.66
CA GLY A 105 -10.90 9.54 5.02
C GLY A 105 -10.57 10.90 4.38
N ALA A 106 -9.30 11.31 4.31
CA ALA A 106 -8.88 12.60 3.72
C ALA A 106 -9.42 12.81 2.29
N PHE A 107 -9.55 11.75 1.50
CA PHE A 107 -10.02 11.72 0.11
C PHE A 107 -11.43 11.14 -0.04
N GLY A 108 -12.25 11.20 1.01
CA GLY A 108 -13.61 10.67 1.05
C GLY A 108 -13.76 9.44 1.94
N PRO A 109 -14.99 8.92 2.14
CA PRO A 109 -15.24 7.83 3.08
C PRO A 109 -14.34 6.62 2.83
N ASN A 110 -13.62 6.17 3.88
CA ASN A 110 -12.66 5.07 3.85
C ASN A 110 -11.48 5.24 2.86
N ARG A 111 -11.11 6.49 2.52
CA ARG A 111 -9.99 6.79 1.62
C ARG A 111 -9.03 7.84 2.22
N PRO A 112 -7.88 7.45 2.78
CA PRO A 112 -7.46 6.09 3.05
C PRO A 112 -8.31 5.41 4.15
N ALA A 113 -8.22 4.08 4.25
CA ALA A 113 -8.98 3.29 5.24
C ALA A 113 -8.43 3.41 6.67
N GLY A 114 -7.19 3.88 6.81
CA GLY A 114 -6.54 4.28 8.05
C GLY A 114 -5.47 5.33 7.72
N ASP A 115 -4.81 5.87 8.72
CA ASP A 115 -3.75 6.86 8.52
C ASP A 115 -2.58 6.26 7.74
N LEU A 116 -2.06 7.01 6.77
CA LEU A 116 -0.90 6.65 5.96
C LEU A 116 0.21 7.67 6.16
N HIS A 117 1.45 7.19 6.29
CA HIS A 117 2.63 8.03 6.34
C HIS A 117 3.46 7.81 5.07
N LEU A 118 3.75 8.90 4.37
CA LEU A 118 4.44 8.89 3.10
C LEU A 118 5.68 9.79 3.16
N SER A 119 6.69 9.46 2.35
CA SER A 119 7.77 10.41 2.07
C SER A 119 7.20 11.71 1.47
N PRO A 120 7.77 12.90 1.76
CA PRO A 120 7.26 14.17 1.25
C PRO A 120 7.11 14.23 -0.28
N ARG A 121 8.06 13.64 -1.01
CA ARG A 121 8.07 13.63 -2.48
C ARG A 121 7.37 12.40 -3.08
N GLN A 122 6.73 11.56 -2.27
CA GLN A 122 5.96 10.41 -2.75
C GLN A 122 4.87 10.89 -3.73
N PRO A 123 4.86 10.41 -5.00
CA PRO A 123 3.83 10.82 -5.95
C PRO A 123 2.49 10.20 -5.59
N LEU A 124 1.44 11.02 -5.53
CA LEU A 124 0.04 10.59 -5.39
C LEU A 124 -0.71 10.93 -6.68
N LEU A 125 -1.45 9.96 -7.21
CA LEU A 125 -2.44 10.22 -8.24
C LEU A 125 -3.76 10.64 -7.58
N ILE A 126 -4.09 11.92 -7.68
CA ILE A 126 -5.33 12.47 -7.16
C ILE A 126 -6.38 12.50 -8.26
N ARG A 127 -7.58 12.03 -7.90
CA ARG A 127 -8.78 12.15 -8.72
C ARG A 127 -9.71 13.13 -8.02
N ASP A 128 -10.21 14.11 -8.76
CA ASP A 128 -11.27 15.05 -8.34
C ASP A 128 -10.93 15.81 -7.05
N TRP A 129 -9.95 16.72 -7.14
CA TRP A 129 -9.22 17.34 -6.00
C TRP A 129 -10.02 18.26 -5.04
N ARG A 130 -11.35 18.26 -5.07
CA ARG A 130 -12.27 19.21 -4.39
C ARG A 130 -12.19 20.65 -4.92
N ASP A 131 -13.24 21.06 -5.64
CA ASP A 131 -13.97 22.34 -5.58
C ASP A 131 -13.26 23.65 -5.13
N ARG A 132 -12.00 23.88 -5.52
CA ARG A 132 -11.46 25.24 -5.66
C ARG A 132 -10.87 25.43 -7.05
N ALA A 133 -11.71 26.00 -7.90
CA ALA A 133 -11.46 26.51 -9.24
C ALA A 133 -11.46 25.47 -10.39
N MET A 134 -12.65 25.30 -10.97
CA MET A 134 -12.88 25.19 -12.41
C MET A 134 -12.40 23.92 -13.15
N ALA A 135 -13.34 23.40 -13.96
CA ALA A 135 -13.19 22.43 -15.06
C ALA A 135 -12.94 20.97 -14.65
N GLY A 136 -13.96 20.14 -14.96
CA GLY A 136 -13.97 18.71 -14.70
C GLY A 136 -12.71 17.98 -15.19
N LEU A 137 -12.36 16.94 -14.42
CA LEU A 137 -11.33 15.94 -14.70
C LEU A 137 -9.88 16.45 -14.73
N VAL A 138 -9.40 16.98 -13.60
CA VAL A 138 -7.95 17.08 -13.37
C VAL A 138 -7.48 15.80 -12.67
N ARG A 139 -6.93 14.87 -13.46
CA ARG A 139 -6.07 13.80 -12.93
C ARG A 139 -4.67 14.38 -12.78
N ALA A 140 -4.24 14.61 -11.55
CA ALA A 140 -2.90 15.13 -11.28
C ALA A 140 -2.08 14.08 -10.53
N VAL A 141 -0.82 13.93 -10.95
CA VAL A 141 0.21 13.27 -10.14
C VAL A 141 1.02 14.37 -9.48
N MET A 142 1.07 14.39 -8.15
CA MET A 142 1.86 15.38 -7.43
C MET A 142 2.48 14.79 -6.16
N PRO A 143 3.59 15.38 -5.66
CA PRO A 143 4.17 15.07 -4.36
C PRO A 143 3.15 15.16 -3.21
N ALA A 144 3.30 14.27 -2.21
CA ALA A 144 2.47 14.28 -1.00
C ALA A 144 2.51 15.63 -0.27
N GLU A 145 3.69 16.27 -0.21
CA GLU A 145 3.88 17.55 0.47
C GLU A 145 3.08 18.71 -0.16
N HIS A 146 2.73 18.62 -1.45
CA HIS A 146 1.89 19.63 -2.12
C HIS A 146 0.41 19.52 -1.73
N LEU A 147 0.02 18.42 -1.08
CA LEU A 147 -1.36 18.17 -0.64
C LEU A 147 -1.59 18.60 0.81
N VAL A 148 -0.57 19.11 1.50
CA VAL A 148 -0.68 19.55 2.88
C VAL A 148 -1.71 20.68 2.98
N ASP A 149 -2.76 20.42 3.75
CA ASP A 149 -3.89 21.33 3.96
C ASP A 149 -3.95 21.87 5.40
N GLY A 150 -3.06 21.39 6.27
CA GLY A 150 -3.03 21.75 7.69
C GLY A 150 -4.13 21.09 8.53
N GLY A 151 -4.89 20.16 7.95
CA GLY A 151 -5.96 19.41 8.62
C GLY A 151 -5.84 17.90 8.40
N ALA A 152 -6.44 17.40 7.32
CA ALA A 152 -6.47 15.97 7.02
C ALA A 152 -5.16 15.46 6.41
N ILE A 153 -4.36 16.36 5.82
CA ILE A 153 -3.05 16.04 5.27
C ILE A 153 -2.04 17.00 5.88
N CYS A 154 -1.11 16.47 6.69
CA CYS A 154 -0.19 17.27 7.49
C CYS A 154 1.23 16.73 7.41
N ALA A 155 2.20 17.63 7.45
CA ALA A 155 3.58 17.27 7.76
C ALA A 155 3.70 16.96 9.25
N GLU A 156 4.42 15.90 9.60
CA GLU A 156 4.71 15.54 10.98
C GLU A 156 6.09 14.89 11.11
N THR A 157 6.62 14.90 12.33
CA THR A 157 7.91 14.27 12.63
C THR A 157 7.67 13.08 13.55
N LEU A 158 7.97 11.89 13.04
CA LEU A 158 7.96 10.66 13.84
C LEU A 158 9.34 10.45 14.48
N PRO A 159 9.44 9.93 15.72
CA PRO A 159 10.73 9.62 16.33
C PRO A 159 11.58 8.69 15.45
N GLN A 160 10.93 7.75 14.77
CA GLN A 160 11.52 6.90 13.76
C GLN A 160 10.43 6.38 12.81
N ALA A 161 10.75 6.25 11.52
CA ALA A 161 9.90 5.60 10.53
C ALA A 161 10.67 4.57 9.70
N ARG A 162 10.00 3.48 9.32
CA ARG A 162 10.48 2.49 8.35
C ARG A 162 9.78 2.76 7.02
N MET A 163 10.53 3.24 6.04
CA MET A 163 10.01 3.66 4.74
C MET A 163 10.43 2.64 3.68
N ILE A 164 9.46 2.13 2.94
CA ILE A 164 9.69 1.15 1.87
C ILE A 164 9.44 1.78 0.52
N THR A 165 10.38 1.56 -0.40
CA THR A 165 10.27 1.98 -1.80
C THR A 165 10.11 0.75 -2.68
N LEU A 166 9.01 0.67 -3.42
CA LEU A 166 8.79 -0.36 -4.42
C LEU A 166 9.27 0.14 -5.79
N HIS A 167 10.07 -0.68 -6.46
CA HIS A 167 10.59 -0.36 -7.79
C HIS A 167 10.00 -1.27 -8.86
N PHE A 168 9.78 -0.71 -10.05
CA PHE A 168 9.27 -1.41 -11.22
C PHE A 168 10.12 -1.11 -12.45
N ALA A 169 10.03 -1.94 -13.49
CA ALA A 169 10.78 -1.70 -14.73
C ALA A 169 10.40 -0.36 -15.41
N ASP A 170 9.12 0.00 -15.35
CA ASP A 170 8.57 1.26 -15.84
C ASP A 170 7.75 1.93 -14.73
N PRO A 171 7.57 3.27 -14.74
CA PRO A 171 6.71 3.95 -13.78
C PRO A 171 5.31 3.32 -13.68
N GLN A 172 4.90 2.98 -12.46
CA GLN A 172 3.61 2.38 -12.14
C GLN A 172 2.82 3.23 -11.15
N VAL A 173 1.50 3.05 -11.15
CA VAL A 173 0.62 3.56 -10.10
C VAL A 173 0.01 2.38 -9.35
N VAL A 174 0.44 2.18 -8.11
CA VAL A 174 0.00 1.08 -7.23
C VAL A 174 -1.19 1.51 -6.37
N PHE A 175 -2.00 0.55 -5.93
CA PHE A 175 -3.06 0.79 -4.95
C PHE A 175 -2.56 0.51 -3.54
N ALA A 176 -2.50 1.55 -2.71
CA ALA A 176 -1.91 1.50 -1.36
C ALA A 176 -2.81 2.21 -0.34
N GLY A 177 -3.32 1.48 0.64
CA GLY A 177 -4.15 2.00 1.73
C GLY A 177 -5.43 2.71 1.28
N GLY A 178 -5.91 2.41 0.07
CA GLY A 178 -7.05 3.10 -0.58
C GLY A 178 -6.64 4.28 -1.47
N LEU A 179 -5.36 4.63 -1.52
CA LEU A 179 -4.80 5.66 -2.40
C LEU A 179 -4.12 5.05 -3.63
N GLU A 180 -3.83 5.90 -4.59
CA GLU A 180 -3.08 5.56 -5.80
C GLU A 180 -1.72 6.25 -5.74
N LEU A 181 -0.64 5.47 -5.58
CA LEU A 181 0.71 5.98 -5.37
C LEU A 181 1.59 5.68 -6.58
N GLY A 182 2.36 6.67 -7.02
CA GLY A 182 3.36 6.48 -8.08
C GLY A 182 4.62 5.80 -7.55
N CYS A 183 5.08 4.78 -8.27
CA CYS A 183 6.32 4.07 -8.01
C CYS A 183 7.13 4.05 -9.31
N GLY A 184 8.42 4.37 -9.23
CA GLY A 184 9.31 4.48 -10.38
C GLY A 184 10.24 3.27 -10.54
N PRO A 185 11.12 3.32 -11.54
CA PRO A 185 12.31 2.48 -11.54
C PRO A 185 13.24 2.86 -10.40
N ALA A 186 14.07 1.89 -9.99
CA ALA A 186 15.15 2.17 -9.07
C ALA A 186 16.06 3.23 -9.70
N THR A 187 16.27 4.34 -8.98
CA THR A 187 17.28 5.31 -9.37
C THR A 187 18.64 4.66 -9.14
N PRO A 188 19.46 4.43 -10.18
CA PRO A 188 20.80 3.87 -9.96
C PRO A 188 21.66 4.90 -9.23
N GLY A 189 22.03 4.59 -7.99
CA GLY A 189 23.06 5.29 -7.21
C GLY A 189 22.72 6.72 -6.80
N ALA A 190 22.28 6.90 -5.56
CA ALA A 190 22.47 8.14 -4.80
C ALA A 190 23.59 7.93 -3.78
#